data_AF-A0AAN0YKK4-F1
#
_entry.id   AF-A0AAN0YKK4-F1
#
_cell.length_a   1.000
_cell.length_b   1.000
_cell.length_c   1.000
_cell.angle_alpha   90.00
_cell.angle_beta   90.00
_cell.angle_gamma   90.00
#
_symmetry.space_group_name_H-M   'P 1'
#
loop_
_entity.id
_entity.type
_entity.pdbx_description
1 polymer ?
#
loop_
_entity_poly.entity_id
_entity_poly.type
_entity_poly.pdbx_seq_one_letter_code
_entity_poly.pdbx_strand_id
1 'polypeptide(L)'
;MDDHTLCTLILNIYHCHATNQPYDNAVETLAYGLDQIPRLKAFLGPGYSRYYEQALSMTMKDVQKNITKFFTDKAQVKFSQRQLDQPTDIEIVSKAFINWVSMILKRDCQDEKRKLDRRRESGKGFQGSISLGTPIGEGQTLEDCIPADTNPMHTLIDAETIRENQRKYQEILVLLPKKLACASKKYSQCNCYDIFYRQNLREPKQTFKEIALELGISQGTITGHWHRKCKPLLDELRQHYC
;
A
#
# COMPACT_ATOMS: atom_id res chain seq x y z
N MET A 1 9.40 -16.28 -9.17
CA MET A 1 8.13 -16.64 -9.82
C MET A 1 7.82 -15.66 -10.92
N ASP A 2 7.71 -16.14 -12.15
CA ASP A 2 7.29 -15.36 -13.31
C ASP A 2 5.76 -15.24 -13.42
N ASP A 3 5.30 -14.35 -14.31
CA ASP A 3 3.89 -14.02 -14.50
C ASP A 3 3.05 -15.19 -15.00
N HIS A 4 3.64 -16.08 -15.81
CA HIS A 4 2.93 -17.24 -16.35
C HIS A 4 2.69 -18.28 -15.25
N THR A 5 3.70 -18.58 -14.45
CA THR A 5 3.60 -19.44 -13.26
C THR A 5 2.59 -18.87 -12.26
N LEU A 6 2.66 -17.56 -12.00
CA LEU A 6 1.74 -16.86 -11.11
C LEU A 6 0.28 -16.97 -11.59
N CYS A 7 0.04 -16.65 -12.86
CA CYS A 7 -1.29 -16.73 -13.47
C CYS A 7 -1.84 -18.15 -13.43
N THR A 8 -1.00 -19.15 -13.74
CA THR A 8 -1.36 -20.57 -13.69
C THR A 8 -1.85 -20.98 -12.30
N LEU A 9 -1.14 -20.61 -11.24
CA LEU A 9 -1.55 -20.90 -9.87
C LEU A 9 -2.88 -20.21 -9.52
N ILE A 10 -3.02 -18.93 -9.86
CA ILE A 10 -4.24 -18.16 -9.55
C ILE A 10 -5.47 -18.76 -10.24
N LEU A 11 -5.37 -19.08 -11.54
CA LEU A 11 -6.48 -19.66 -12.29
C LEU A 11 -6.80 -21.07 -11.82
N ASN A 12 -5.79 -21.90 -11.50
CA ASN A 12 -6.00 -23.22 -10.91
C ASN A 12 -6.80 -23.12 -9.60
N ILE A 13 -6.35 -22.27 -8.66
CA ILE A 13 -7.05 -22.04 -7.39
C ILE A 13 -8.49 -21.57 -7.64
N TYR A 14 -8.70 -20.64 -8.58
CA TYR A 14 -10.03 -20.17 -8.94
C TYR A 14 -10.94 -21.30 -9.44
N HIS A 15 -10.46 -22.12 -10.37
CA HIS A 15 -11.24 -23.21 -10.94
C HIS A 15 -11.56 -24.28 -9.90
N CYS A 16 -10.59 -24.69 -9.07
CA CYS A 16 -10.85 -25.62 -7.97
C CYS A 16 -11.85 -25.04 -6.97
N HIS A 17 -11.74 -23.74 -6.65
CA HIS A 17 -12.72 -23.10 -5.77
C HIS A 17 -14.13 -23.09 -6.38
N ALA A 18 -14.26 -22.80 -7.68
CA ALA A 18 -15.54 -22.78 -8.37
C ALA A 18 -16.18 -24.18 -8.49
N THR A 19 -15.37 -25.25 -8.55
CA THR A 19 -15.83 -26.64 -8.65
C THR A 19 -15.87 -27.37 -7.31
N ASN A 20 -15.64 -26.67 -6.18
CA ASN A 20 -15.53 -27.24 -4.83
C ASN A 20 -14.48 -28.37 -4.71
N GLN A 21 -13.38 -28.26 -5.45
CA GLN A 21 -12.23 -29.15 -5.33
C GLN A 21 -11.20 -28.58 -4.34
N PRO A 22 -10.39 -29.44 -3.68
CA PRO A 22 -9.34 -29.00 -2.77
C PRO A 22 -8.23 -28.26 -3.54
N TYR A 23 -7.75 -27.15 -2.97
CA TYR A 23 -6.71 -26.31 -3.57
C TYR A 23 -5.66 -25.81 -2.57
N ASP A 24 -5.62 -26.38 -1.36
CA ASP A 24 -4.75 -25.91 -0.27
C ASP A 24 -3.28 -25.89 -0.68
N ASN A 25 -2.79 -26.94 -1.33
CA ASN A 25 -1.41 -27.03 -1.82
C ASN A 25 -1.09 -25.94 -2.86
N ALA A 26 -2.05 -25.60 -3.73
CA ALA A 26 -1.86 -24.56 -4.74
C ALA A 26 -1.80 -23.16 -4.10
N VAL A 27 -2.65 -22.92 -3.10
CA VAL A 27 -2.65 -21.68 -2.31
C VAL A 27 -1.37 -21.55 -1.48
N GLU A 28 -0.92 -22.64 -0.88
CA GLU A 28 0.34 -22.69 -0.14
C GLU A 28 1.53 -22.38 -1.04
N THR A 29 1.60 -23.02 -2.22
CA THR A 29 2.62 -22.75 -3.24
C THR A 29 2.61 -21.29 -3.70
N LEU A 30 1.41 -20.73 -3.95
CA LEU A 30 1.26 -19.32 -4.31
C LEU A 30 1.77 -18.39 -3.21
N ALA A 31 1.45 -18.70 -1.94
CA ALA A 31 1.84 -17.89 -0.79
C ALA A 31 3.35 -17.90 -0.57
N TYR A 32 4.00 -19.08 -0.53
CA TYR A 32 5.46 -19.14 -0.39
C TYR A 32 6.19 -18.55 -1.60
N GLY A 33 5.57 -18.63 -2.78
CA GLY A 33 6.08 -18.03 -4.01
C GLY A 33 6.10 -16.50 -4.02
N LEU A 34 5.43 -15.82 -3.09
CA LEU A 34 5.38 -14.35 -3.04
C LEU A 34 6.75 -13.70 -2.92
N ASP A 35 7.68 -14.31 -2.16
CA ASP A 35 9.02 -13.76 -1.99
C ASP A 35 9.79 -13.68 -3.32
N GLN A 36 9.46 -14.58 -4.25
CA GLN A 36 10.10 -14.66 -5.53
C GLN A 36 9.49 -13.74 -6.58
N ILE A 37 8.61 -12.80 -6.20
CA ILE A 37 7.98 -11.84 -7.10
C ILE A 37 8.68 -10.47 -6.92
N PRO A 38 9.61 -10.08 -7.82
CA PRO A 38 10.41 -8.87 -7.65
C PRO A 38 9.58 -7.58 -7.55
N ARG A 39 8.41 -7.58 -8.23
CA ARG A 39 7.48 -6.45 -8.26
C ARG A 39 6.88 -6.13 -6.88
N LEU A 40 6.77 -7.09 -5.96
CA LEU A 40 6.25 -6.84 -4.62
C LEU A 40 7.24 -6.01 -3.78
N LYS A 41 8.53 -6.36 -3.84
CA LYS A 41 9.59 -5.61 -3.15
C LYS A 41 9.76 -4.22 -3.74
N ALA A 42 9.68 -4.08 -5.06
CA ALA A 42 9.76 -2.79 -5.74
C ALA A 42 8.57 -1.86 -5.44
N PHE A 43 7.38 -2.41 -5.16
CA PHE A 43 6.21 -1.63 -4.79
C PHE A 43 6.34 -0.97 -3.41
N LEU A 44 7.12 -1.56 -2.51
CA LEU A 44 7.38 -0.96 -1.21
C LEU A 44 8.37 0.19 -1.36
N GLY A 45 7.86 1.41 -1.17
CA GLY A 45 8.71 2.59 -1.06
C GLY A 45 9.76 2.44 0.07
N PRO A 46 10.86 3.21 0.03
CA PRO A 46 12.05 3.01 0.86
C PRO A 46 11.78 2.96 2.37
N GLY A 47 10.71 3.64 2.82
CA GLY A 47 10.33 3.70 4.24
C GLY A 47 9.67 2.43 4.78
N TYR A 48 9.22 1.52 3.91
CA TYR A 48 8.64 0.24 4.31
C TYR A 48 9.48 -0.97 3.94
N SER A 49 10.47 -0.81 3.05
CA SER A 49 11.29 -1.92 2.54
C SER A 49 12.01 -2.70 3.65
N ARG A 50 12.40 -2.04 4.75
CA ARG A 50 13.07 -2.68 5.88
C ARG A 50 12.18 -3.60 6.73
N TYR A 51 10.86 -3.45 6.61
CA TYR A 51 9.89 -4.28 7.32
C TYR A 51 9.45 -5.48 6.46
N TYR A 52 9.93 -5.56 5.22
CA TYR A 52 9.48 -6.54 4.26
C TYR A 52 9.62 -7.97 4.79
N GLU A 53 10.81 -8.33 5.29
CA GLU A 53 11.09 -9.68 5.80
C GLU A 53 10.15 -10.07 6.96
N GLN A 54 9.92 -9.15 7.90
CA GLN A 54 9.04 -9.41 9.05
C GLN A 54 7.56 -9.44 8.65
N ALA A 55 7.15 -8.60 7.70
CA ALA A 55 5.79 -8.51 7.20
C ALA A 55 5.42 -9.69 6.30
N LEU A 56 6.37 -10.22 5.53
CA LEU A 56 6.14 -11.23 4.50
C LEU A 56 5.49 -12.49 5.07
N SER A 57 5.94 -12.98 6.22
CA SER A 57 5.33 -14.16 6.87
C SER A 57 3.84 -13.95 7.20
N MET A 58 3.47 -12.75 7.65
CA MET A 58 2.06 -12.42 7.90
C MET A 58 1.29 -12.28 6.59
N THR A 59 1.87 -11.63 5.59
CA THR A 59 1.27 -11.46 4.26
C THR A 59 0.98 -12.81 3.61
N MET A 60 1.91 -13.77 3.70
CA MET A 60 1.72 -15.14 3.21
C MET A 60 0.50 -15.80 3.86
N LYS A 61 0.38 -15.74 5.19
CA LYS A 61 -0.78 -16.28 5.92
C LYS A 61 -2.09 -15.61 5.52
N ASP A 62 -2.05 -14.29 5.33
CA ASP A 62 -3.22 -13.52 4.94
C ASP A 62 -3.67 -13.82 3.51
N VAL A 63 -2.72 -14.04 2.59
CA VAL A 63 -3.02 -14.51 1.24
C VAL A 63 -3.66 -15.89 1.30
N GLN A 64 -3.10 -16.83 2.06
CA GLN A 64 -3.67 -18.18 2.22
C GLN A 64 -5.11 -18.13 2.74
N LYS A 65 -5.34 -17.36 3.80
CA LYS A 65 -6.65 -17.26 4.46
C LYS A 65 -7.70 -16.52 3.64
N ASN A 66 -7.30 -15.55 2.82
CA ASN A 66 -8.21 -14.62 2.16
C ASN A 66 -8.21 -14.74 0.63
N ILE A 67 -7.63 -15.78 0.05
CA ILE A 67 -7.57 -15.96 -1.42
C ILE A 67 -8.96 -15.97 -2.08
N THR A 68 -9.99 -16.46 -1.39
CA THR A 68 -11.38 -16.43 -1.89
C THR A 68 -11.95 -15.01 -1.96
N LYS A 69 -11.54 -14.12 -1.05
CA LYS A 69 -11.89 -12.70 -1.10
C LYS A 69 -11.26 -12.02 -2.29
N PHE A 70 -10.04 -12.40 -2.69
CA PHE A 70 -9.42 -11.86 -3.90
C PHE A 70 -10.31 -12.05 -5.13
N PHE A 71 -10.90 -13.24 -5.33
CA PHE A 71 -11.79 -13.49 -6.47
C PHE A 71 -13.09 -12.68 -6.40
N THR A 72 -13.58 -12.40 -5.19
CA THR A 72 -14.79 -11.60 -4.97
C THR A 72 -14.50 -10.10 -5.18
N ASP A 73 -13.45 -9.58 -4.55
CA ASP A 73 -13.02 -8.17 -4.61
C ASP A 73 -12.53 -7.76 -6.00
N LYS A 74 -12.06 -8.74 -6.80
CA LYS A 74 -11.56 -8.54 -8.17
C LYS A 74 -12.47 -9.16 -9.22
N ALA A 75 -13.77 -9.24 -8.97
CA ALA A 75 -14.75 -9.81 -9.92
C ALA A 75 -14.66 -9.20 -11.34
N GLN A 76 -14.25 -7.94 -11.47
CA GLN A 76 -14.03 -7.27 -12.77
C GLN A 76 -12.95 -7.92 -13.65
N VAL A 77 -12.06 -8.73 -13.06
CA VAL A 77 -11.05 -9.49 -13.81
C VAL A 77 -11.70 -10.57 -14.67
N LYS A 78 -12.89 -11.06 -14.30
CA LYS A 78 -13.63 -12.14 -14.98
C LYS A 78 -12.79 -13.41 -15.13
N PHE A 79 -12.30 -13.95 -14.01
CA PHE A 79 -11.40 -15.11 -13.98
C PHE A 79 -11.90 -16.33 -14.77
N SER A 80 -13.21 -16.57 -14.81
CA SER A 80 -13.82 -17.68 -15.59
C SER A 80 -13.65 -17.56 -17.10
N GLN A 81 -13.29 -16.39 -17.61
CA GLN A 81 -13.13 -16.12 -19.05
C GLN A 81 -11.66 -16.04 -19.47
N ARG A 82 -10.71 -16.16 -18.53
CA ARG A 82 -9.29 -15.98 -18.77
C ARG A 82 -8.62 -17.29 -19.14
N GLN A 83 -7.65 -17.22 -20.04
CA GLN A 83 -6.91 -18.37 -20.53
C GLN A 83 -5.39 -18.14 -20.48
N LEU A 84 -4.62 -19.23 -20.39
CA LEU A 84 -3.16 -19.18 -20.25
C LEU A 84 -2.42 -19.01 -21.59
N ASP A 85 -3.11 -19.18 -22.72
CA ASP A 85 -2.59 -19.02 -24.07
C ASP A 85 -2.52 -17.54 -24.50
N GLN A 86 -3.31 -16.67 -23.87
CA GLN A 86 -3.36 -15.24 -24.18
C GLN A 86 -2.41 -14.44 -23.27
N PRO A 87 -1.35 -13.79 -23.80
CA PRO A 87 -0.43 -12.98 -23.00
C PRO A 87 -1.11 -11.83 -22.25
N THR A 88 -2.17 -11.28 -22.83
CA THR A 88 -2.98 -10.21 -22.24
C THR A 88 -3.71 -10.67 -20.97
N ASP A 89 -4.20 -11.91 -20.95
CA ASP A 89 -4.88 -12.47 -19.78
C ASP A 89 -3.89 -12.72 -18.63
N ILE A 90 -2.69 -13.22 -18.95
CA ILE A 90 -1.60 -13.38 -17.99
C ILE A 90 -1.25 -12.04 -17.32
N GLU A 91 -1.13 -10.98 -18.10
CA GLU A 91 -0.82 -9.65 -17.57
C GLU A 91 -1.95 -9.13 -16.67
N ILE A 92 -3.20 -9.23 -17.11
CA ILE A 92 -4.37 -8.75 -16.35
C ILE A 92 -4.48 -9.45 -14.99
N VAL A 93 -4.38 -10.79 -14.98
CA VAL A 93 -4.48 -11.60 -13.75
C VAL A 93 -3.32 -11.32 -12.81
N SER A 94 -2.09 -11.36 -13.33
CA SER A 94 -0.87 -11.12 -12.54
C SER A 94 -0.86 -9.74 -11.92
N LYS A 95 -1.21 -8.70 -12.70
CA LYS A 95 -1.29 -7.32 -12.23
C LYS A 95 -2.36 -7.13 -11.16
N ALA A 96 -3.54 -7.74 -11.34
CA ALA A 96 -4.61 -7.66 -10.35
C ALA A 96 -4.20 -8.29 -9.02
N PHE A 97 -3.56 -9.46 -9.06
CA PHE A 97 -3.07 -10.17 -7.88
C PHE A 97 -1.95 -9.41 -7.18
N ILE A 98 -0.93 -8.97 -7.92
CA ILE A 98 0.20 -8.21 -7.35
C ILE A 98 -0.28 -6.95 -6.66
N ASN A 99 -1.20 -6.20 -7.27
CA ASN A 99 -1.77 -5.01 -6.64
C ASN A 99 -2.53 -5.35 -5.35
N TRP A 100 -3.25 -6.47 -5.32
CA TRP A 100 -3.97 -6.91 -4.14
C TRP A 100 -3.02 -7.32 -3.01
N VAL A 101 -2.02 -8.17 -3.30
CA VAL A 101 -0.99 -8.57 -2.31
C VAL A 101 -0.17 -7.37 -1.84
N SER A 102 0.17 -6.45 -2.73
CA SER A 102 0.91 -5.23 -2.38
C SER A 102 0.19 -4.37 -1.34
N MET A 103 -1.14 -4.34 -1.37
CA MET A 103 -1.93 -3.64 -0.35
C MET A 103 -1.89 -4.33 1.00
N ILE A 104 -1.95 -5.67 1.02
CA ILE A 104 -1.81 -6.51 2.22
C ILE A 104 -0.43 -6.30 2.82
N LEU A 105 0.62 -6.45 2.01
CA LEU A 105 2.01 -6.29 2.40
C LEU A 105 2.29 -4.90 2.98
N LYS A 106 1.77 -3.83 2.34
CA LYS A 106 1.93 -2.46 2.87
C LYS A 106 1.27 -2.28 4.23
N ARG A 107 0.08 -2.86 4.44
CA ARG A 107 -0.61 -2.84 5.74
C ARG A 107 0.21 -3.62 6.79
N ASP A 108 0.74 -4.78 6.43
CA ASP A 108 1.53 -5.61 7.35
C ASP A 108 2.84 -4.92 7.74
N CYS A 109 3.53 -4.28 6.79
CA CYS A 109 4.69 -3.43 7.07
C CYS A 109 4.35 -2.27 8.02
N GLN A 110 3.16 -1.67 7.88
CA GLN A 110 2.69 -0.64 8.82
C GLN A 110 2.44 -1.22 10.22
N ASP A 111 1.90 -2.43 10.31
CA ASP A 111 1.66 -3.08 11.59
C ASP A 111 2.97 -3.46 12.30
N GLU A 112 3.96 -3.94 11.55
CA GLU A 112 5.32 -4.17 12.09
C GLU A 112 5.96 -2.87 12.55
N LYS A 113 5.83 -1.78 11.78
CA LYS A 113 6.26 -0.45 12.22
C LYS A 113 5.60 -0.05 13.54
N ARG A 114 4.27 -0.14 13.63
CA ARG A 114 3.53 0.22 14.85
C ARG A 114 3.92 -0.66 16.04
N LYS A 115 4.21 -1.95 15.81
CA LYS A 115 4.72 -2.85 16.87
C LYS A 115 6.06 -2.38 17.40
N LEU A 116 6.99 -1.99 16.51
CA LEU A 116 8.28 -1.46 16.93
C LEU A 116 8.14 -0.11 17.66
N ASP A 117 7.32 0.80 17.16
CA ASP A 117 7.08 2.09 17.80
C ASP A 117 6.54 1.89 19.24
N ARG A 118 5.58 0.97 19.43
CA ARG A 118 5.09 0.60 20.77
C ARG A 118 6.18 -0.01 21.67
N ARG A 119 7.12 -0.79 21.12
CA ARG A 119 8.24 -1.34 21.91
C ARG A 119 9.20 -0.23 22.36
N ARG A 120 9.42 0.78 21.53
CA ARG A 120 10.23 1.96 21.85
C ARG A 120 9.58 2.80 22.95
N GLU A 121 8.29 3.07 22.83
CA GLU A 121 7.51 3.86 23.79
C GLU A 121 7.35 3.17 25.15
N SER A 122 7.27 1.84 25.18
CA SER A 122 7.07 1.07 26.41
C SER A 122 8.34 0.85 27.22
N GLY A 123 9.51 1.33 26.78
CA GLY A 123 10.77 1.25 27.54
C GLY A 123 11.27 -0.18 27.80
N LYS A 124 10.66 -1.22 27.21
CA LYS A 124 11.09 -2.62 27.30
C LYS A 124 12.20 -2.96 26.30
N GLY A 125 13.01 -1.97 25.93
CA GLY A 125 14.31 -2.17 25.31
C GLY A 125 15.37 -2.07 26.39
N PHE A 126 16.03 -3.19 26.68
CA PHE A 126 17.15 -3.36 27.62
C PHE A 126 16.79 -3.72 29.08
N GLN A 127 16.63 -5.02 29.31
CA GLN A 127 16.96 -5.66 30.60
C GLN A 127 17.86 -6.88 30.33
N GLY A 128 18.97 -6.63 29.63
CA GLY A 128 20.09 -7.57 29.54
C GLY A 128 21.22 -6.99 30.36
N SER A 129 21.26 -7.29 31.66
CA SER A 129 22.48 -7.05 32.42
C SER A 129 23.58 -7.87 31.76
N ILE A 130 24.54 -7.21 31.11
CA ILE A 130 25.83 -7.84 30.81
C ILE A 130 26.48 -8.06 32.17
N SER A 131 26.24 -9.22 32.77
CA SER A 131 27.03 -9.70 33.89
C SER A 131 28.36 -10.13 33.30
N LEU A 132 29.40 -9.34 33.60
CA LEU A 132 30.77 -9.53 33.16
C LEU A 132 31.34 -10.80 33.84
N GLY A 133 30.99 -12.00 33.37
CA GLY A 133 31.44 -13.22 34.05
C GLY A 133 30.99 -14.58 33.51
N THR A 134 30.43 -14.70 32.30
CA THR A 134 30.10 -16.03 31.75
C THR A 134 31.02 -16.35 30.57
N PRO A 135 31.66 -17.52 30.52
CA PRO A 135 32.55 -17.87 29.41
C PRO A 135 31.73 -18.01 28.12
N ILE A 136 32.26 -17.47 27.03
CA ILE A 136 31.69 -17.57 25.68
C ILE A 136 31.76 -19.04 25.27
N GLY A 137 30.62 -19.72 25.31
CA GLY A 137 30.42 -21.03 24.68
C GLY A 137 30.27 -20.86 23.17
N GLU A 138 31.04 -21.65 22.44
CA GLU A 138 31.21 -21.66 20.99
C GLU A 138 29.86 -21.59 20.23
N GLY A 139 29.70 -20.58 19.37
CA GLY A 139 28.60 -20.55 18.39
C GLY A 139 28.02 -19.18 18.02
N GLN A 140 28.39 -18.08 18.67
CA GLN A 140 27.91 -16.74 18.30
C GLN A 140 28.98 -15.99 17.51
N THR A 141 28.68 -15.67 16.25
CA THR A 141 29.51 -14.73 15.49
C THR A 141 29.22 -13.32 15.98
N LEU A 142 30.15 -12.39 15.76
CA LEU A 142 30.04 -10.99 16.21
C LEU A 142 28.76 -10.28 15.70
N GLU A 143 28.16 -10.80 14.64
CA GLU A 143 26.89 -10.35 14.04
C GLU A 143 25.66 -10.68 14.90
N ASP A 144 25.70 -11.74 15.70
CA ASP A 144 24.60 -12.15 16.59
C ASP A 144 24.52 -11.28 17.87
N CYS A 145 25.57 -10.50 18.15
CA CYS A 145 25.68 -9.64 19.33
C CYS A 145 25.25 -8.18 19.06
N ILE A 146 24.95 -7.83 17.81
CA ILE A 146 24.46 -6.49 17.46
C ILE A 146 22.93 -6.59 17.31
N PRO A 147 22.14 -6.01 18.22
CA PRO A 147 20.71 -5.88 17.99
C PRO A 147 20.52 -5.19 16.63
N ALA A 148 19.76 -5.82 15.72
CA ALA A 148 19.37 -5.21 14.44
C ALA A 148 18.81 -3.78 14.61
N ASP A 149 18.31 -3.48 15.81
CA ASP A 149 17.71 -2.22 16.25
C ASP A 149 18.69 -1.13 16.73
N THR A 150 20.01 -1.36 16.77
CA THR A 150 21.00 -0.29 17.05
C THR A 150 21.74 0.22 15.83
N ASN A 151 21.42 -0.25 14.62
CA ASN A 151 22.07 0.25 13.41
C ASN A 151 21.61 1.69 13.13
N PRO A 152 22.45 2.72 13.33
CA PRO A 152 22.08 4.12 13.16
C PRO A 152 21.55 4.42 11.75
N MET A 153 21.97 3.60 10.77
CA MET A 153 21.51 3.67 9.39
C MET A 153 20.00 3.45 9.23
N HIS A 154 19.38 2.55 9.99
CA HIS A 154 17.95 2.28 9.84
C HIS A 154 17.08 3.44 10.36
N THR A 155 17.51 4.11 11.43
CA THR A 155 16.86 5.34 11.94
C THR A 155 17.03 6.50 10.97
N LEU A 156 18.20 6.61 10.32
CA LEU A 156 18.46 7.61 9.29
C LEU A 156 17.62 7.39 8.02
N ILE A 157 17.40 6.13 7.61
CA ILE A 157 16.56 5.78 6.44
C ILE A 157 15.09 6.16 6.68
N ASP A 158 14.57 5.99 7.89
CA ASP A 158 13.22 6.47 8.22
C ASP A 158 13.12 7.99 8.18
N ALA A 159 14.07 8.66 8.83
CA ALA A 159 14.09 10.10 8.90
C ALA A 159 14.21 10.69 7.49
N GLU A 160 15.05 10.10 6.64
CA GLU A 160 15.20 10.49 5.25
C GLU A 160 13.94 10.22 4.43
N THR A 161 13.30 9.05 4.61
CA THR A 161 12.04 8.78 3.90
C THR A 161 10.91 9.71 4.36
N ILE A 162 10.84 10.02 5.66
CA ILE A 162 9.87 10.98 6.19
C ILE A 162 10.15 12.38 5.63
N ARG A 163 11.41 12.83 5.62
CA ARG A 163 11.82 14.10 5.01
C ARG A 163 11.46 14.16 3.53
N GLU A 164 11.76 13.11 2.79
CA GLU A 164 11.48 13.03 1.36
C GLU A 164 9.97 13.03 1.08
N ASN A 165 9.18 12.29 1.87
CA ASN A 165 7.72 12.31 1.75
C ASN A 165 7.13 13.68 2.12
N GLN A 166 7.68 14.34 3.15
CA GLN A 166 7.31 15.70 3.51
C GLN A 166 7.67 16.69 2.39
N ARG A 167 8.86 16.57 1.78
CA ARG A 167 9.29 17.37 0.63
C ARG A 167 8.33 17.19 -0.54
N LYS A 168 8.05 15.95 -0.95
CA LYS A 168 7.09 15.63 -2.01
C LYS A 168 5.71 16.19 -1.70
N TYR A 169 5.24 16.06 -0.46
CA TYR A 169 3.97 16.63 -0.04
C TYR A 169 3.94 18.16 -0.17
N GLN A 170 5.00 18.84 0.26
CA GLN A 170 5.12 20.30 0.10
C GLN A 170 5.18 20.72 -1.38
N GLU A 171 5.90 19.98 -2.22
CA GLU A 171 5.94 20.23 -3.66
C GLU A 171 4.55 20.11 -4.31
N ILE A 172 3.77 19.08 -3.94
CA ILE A 172 2.39 18.95 -4.40
C ILE A 172 1.56 20.15 -3.94
N LEU A 173 1.65 20.54 -2.67
CA LEU A 173 0.88 21.68 -2.14
C LEU A 173 1.16 22.98 -2.92
N VAL A 174 2.40 23.21 -3.34
CA VAL A 174 2.79 24.38 -4.17
C VAL A 174 2.20 24.29 -5.59
N LEU A 175 2.07 23.08 -6.16
CA LEU A 175 1.54 22.87 -7.50
C LEU A 175 0.00 22.92 -7.57
N LEU A 176 -0.68 22.57 -6.48
CA LEU A 176 -2.15 22.47 -6.43
C LEU A 176 -2.89 23.75 -6.84
N PRO A 177 -2.51 24.97 -6.41
CA PRO A 177 -3.17 26.19 -6.88
C PRO A 177 -3.15 26.34 -8.39
N LYS A 178 -2.04 25.98 -9.06
CA LYS A 178 -1.92 26.03 -10.53
C LYS A 178 -2.70 24.90 -11.21
N LYS A 179 -2.58 23.68 -10.70
CA LYS A 179 -3.22 22.48 -11.29
C LYS A 179 -4.74 22.48 -11.09
N LEU A 180 -5.22 23.05 -9.99
CA LEU A 180 -6.64 23.21 -9.65
C LEU A 180 -7.16 24.63 -9.88
N ALA A 181 -6.53 25.41 -10.76
CA ALA A 181 -7.02 26.74 -11.16
C ALA A 181 -8.33 26.69 -11.99
N CYS A 182 -8.96 25.53 -12.12
CA CYS A 182 -10.23 25.41 -12.84
C CYS A 182 -11.39 26.04 -12.08
N ALA A 183 -12.36 26.53 -12.84
CA ALA A 183 -13.68 26.90 -12.33
C ALA A 183 -14.75 26.45 -13.33
N SER A 184 -15.99 26.33 -12.85
CA SER A 184 -17.12 26.12 -13.74
C SER A 184 -17.36 27.36 -14.60
N LYS A 185 -17.52 27.19 -15.92
CA LYS A 185 -17.83 28.31 -16.84
C LYS A 185 -19.11 29.06 -16.44
N LYS A 186 -20.10 28.34 -15.88
CA LYS A 186 -21.39 28.90 -15.44
C LYS A 186 -21.32 29.46 -14.01
N TYR A 187 -20.39 28.97 -13.20
CA TYR A 187 -20.26 29.32 -11.79
C TYR A 187 -18.78 29.56 -11.47
N SER A 188 -18.29 30.77 -11.77
CA SER A 188 -16.88 31.13 -11.59
C SER A 188 -16.44 31.08 -10.12
N GLN A 189 -17.38 31.24 -9.18
CA GLN A 189 -17.16 31.07 -7.74
C GLN A 189 -16.90 29.62 -7.32
N CYS A 190 -17.20 28.64 -8.18
CA CYS A 190 -16.91 27.22 -7.96
C CYS A 190 -15.47 26.91 -8.41
N ASN A 191 -14.49 27.48 -7.71
CA ASN A 191 -13.06 27.25 -7.97
C ASN A 191 -12.61 25.91 -7.35
N CYS A 192 -11.96 25.07 -8.16
CA CYS A 192 -11.54 23.73 -7.78
C CYS A 192 -10.51 23.72 -6.65
N TYR A 193 -9.60 24.69 -6.61
CA TYR A 193 -8.61 24.82 -5.54
C TYR A 193 -9.28 25.21 -4.21
N ASP A 194 -10.22 26.15 -4.23
CA ASP A 194 -10.96 26.55 -3.02
C ASP A 194 -11.76 25.38 -2.42
N ILE A 195 -12.43 24.61 -3.29
CA ILE A 195 -13.14 23.39 -2.89
C ILE A 195 -12.18 22.37 -2.27
N PHE A 196 -11.01 22.15 -2.90
CA PHE A 196 -9.99 21.24 -2.36
C PHE A 196 -9.51 21.69 -0.98
N TYR A 197 -9.19 22.98 -0.83
CA TYR A 197 -8.71 23.57 0.41
C TYR A 197 -9.73 23.36 1.53
N ARG A 198 -11.01 23.69 1.30
CA ARG A 198 -12.09 23.56 2.29
C ARG A 198 -12.38 22.13 2.71
N GLN A 199 -12.22 21.17 1.80
CA GLN A 199 -12.45 19.75 2.06
C GLN A 199 -11.29 19.07 2.79
N ASN A 200 -10.04 19.51 2.54
CA ASN A 200 -8.85 18.73 2.90
C ASN A 200 -7.88 19.47 3.82
N LEU A 201 -7.79 20.79 3.73
CA LEU A 201 -6.77 21.60 4.41
C LEU A 201 -7.34 22.56 5.46
N ARG A 202 -8.59 23.00 5.30
CA ARG A 202 -9.28 23.87 6.27
C ARG A 202 -9.72 23.07 7.48
N GLU A 203 -9.67 23.70 8.65
CA GLU A 203 -10.29 23.21 9.89
C GLU A 203 -11.36 24.22 10.39
N PRO A 204 -12.61 23.80 10.66
CA PRO A 204 -13.15 22.47 10.39
C PRO A 204 -13.31 22.23 8.88
N LYS A 205 -13.16 20.97 8.47
CA LYS A 205 -13.41 20.54 7.10
C LYS A 205 -14.88 20.73 6.74
N GLN A 206 -15.13 21.26 5.56
CA GLN A 206 -16.49 21.47 5.05
C GLN A 206 -16.86 20.39 4.05
N THR A 207 -18.09 19.89 4.14
CA THR A 207 -18.72 18.99 3.18
C THR A 207 -19.12 19.72 1.89
N PHE A 208 -19.30 18.98 0.78
CA PHE A 208 -19.77 19.57 -0.48
C PHE A 208 -21.14 20.24 -0.34
N LYS A 209 -21.98 19.76 0.59
CA LYS A 209 -23.30 20.32 0.87
C LYS A 209 -23.20 21.70 1.51
N GLU A 210 -22.30 21.87 2.47
CA GLU A 210 -22.06 23.16 3.13
C GLU A 210 -21.45 24.18 2.16
N ILE A 211 -20.48 23.75 1.35
CA ILE A 211 -19.88 24.60 0.31
C ILE A 211 -20.93 25.01 -0.72
N ALA A 212 -21.81 24.08 -1.13
CA ALA A 212 -22.91 24.35 -2.05
C ALA A 212 -23.89 25.41 -1.50
N LEU A 213 -24.24 25.29 -0.22
CA LEU A 213 -25.11 26.24 0.48
C LEU A 213 -24.48 27.63 0.55
N GLU A 214 -23.20 27.73 0.92
CA GLU A 214 -22.46 28.99 0.99
C GLU A 214 -22.32 29.69 -0.37
N LEU A 215 -22.07 28.91 -1.43
CA LEU A 215 -21.89 29.46 -2.78
C LEU A 215 -23.21 29.70 -3.52
N GLY A 216 -24.35 29.28 -2.96
CA GLY A 216 -25.67 29.37 -3.61
C GLY A 216 -25.79 28.51 -4.87
N ILE A 217 -25.09 27.37 -4.94
CA ILE A 217 -25.07 26.47 -6.10
C ILE A 217 -25.62 25.11 -5.71
N SER A 218 -26.26 24.39 -6.64
CA SER A 218 -26.64 22.99 -6.39
C SER A 218 -25.42 22.10 -6.11
N GLN A 219 -25.51 21.24 -5.09
CA GLN A 219 -24.46 20.28 -4.75
C GLN A 219 -24.04 19.42 -5.95
N GLY A 220 -25.00 18.97 -6.77
CA GLY A 220 -24.74 18.15 -7.96
C GLY A 220 -23.85 18.84 -9.00
N THR A 221 -23.88 20.17 -9.07
CA THR A 221 -23.01 20.95 -9.96
C THR A 221 -21.56 20.93 -9.45
N ILE A 222 -21.37 21.13 -8.15
CA ILE A 222 -20.04 21.11 -7.51
C ILE A 222 -19.43 19.71 -7.62
N THR A 223 -20.18 18.68 -7.20
CA THR A 223 -19.69 17.30 -7.23
C THR A 223 -19.45 16.81 -8.67
N GLY A 224 -20.34 17.15 -9.61
CA GLY A 224 -20.19 16.77 -11.01
C GLY A 224 -18.91 17.36 -11.64
N HIS A 225 -18.60 18.63 -11.37
CA HIS A 225 -17.36 19.25 -11.85
C HIS A 225 -16.14 18.63 -11.18
N TRP A 226 -16.20 18.46 -9.85
CA TRP A 226 -15.12 17.88 -9.04
C TRP A 226 -14.73 16.48 -9.52
N HIS A 227 -15.70 15.58 -9.66
CA HIS A 227 -15.42 14.18 -10.03
C HIS A 227 -14.97 14.01 -11.48
N ARG A 228 -15.40 14.89 -12.40
CA ARG A 228 -15.02 14.79 -13.81
C ARG A 228 -13.68 15.41 -14.14
N LYS A 229 -13.23 16.43 -13.39
CA LYS A 229 -12.00 17.18 -13.70
C LYS A 229 -10.97 17.14 -12.59
N CYS A 230 -11.35 17.49 -11.38
CA CYS A 230 -10.41 17.75 -10.28
C CYS A 230 -9.91 16.46 -9.63
N LYS A 231 -10.82 15.51 -9.39
CA LYS A 231 -10.48 14.22 -8.78
C LYS A 231 -9.49 13.42 -9.63
N PRO A 232 -9.67 13.28 -10.96
CA PRO A 232 -8.69 12.60 -11.81
C PRO A 232 -7.29 13.23 -11.72
N LEU A 233 -7.19 14.57 -11.74
CA LEU A 233 -5.92 15.28 -11.61
C LEU A 233 -5.25 15.04 -10.25
N LEU A 234 -6.03 14.96 -9.17
CA LEU A 234 -5.52 14.61 -7.84
C LEU A 234 -5.05 13.15 -7.77
N ASP A 235 -5.78 12.23 -8.40
CA ASP A 235 -5.41 10.82 -8.46
C ASP A 235 -4.11 10.62 -9.29
N GLU A 236 -3.92 11.39 -10.37
CA GLU A 236 -2.68 11.45 -11.17
C GLU A 236 -1.49 12.01 -10.35
N LEU A 237 -1.67 13.14 -9.66
CA LEU A 237 -0.65 13.69 -8.77
C LEU A 237 -0.28 12.70 -7.65
N ARG A 238 -1.25 11.95 -7.12
CA ARG A 238 -0.97 10.92 -6.12
C ARG A 238 -0.13 9.78 -6.71
N GLN A 239 -0.39 9.35 -7.94
CA GLN A 239 0.38 8.27 -8.59
C GLN A 239 1.81 8.70 -8.96
N HIS A 240 2.03 9.98 -9.26
CA HIS A 240 3.36 10.49 -9.61
C HIS A 240 4.28 10.70 -8.39
N TYR A 241 3.71 10.90 -7.20
CA TYR A 241 4.47 11.30 -6.00
C TYR A 241 4.37 10.30 -4.82
N CYS A 242 3.54 9.25 -4.90
CA CYS A 242 3.46 8.16 -3.91
C CYS A 242 3.85 6.82 -4.53
#